data_AF-X1S936-F1
#
_entry.id   AF-X1S936-F1
#
_cell.length_a   1.000
_cell.length_b   1.000
_cell.length_c   1.000
_cell.angle_alpha   90.00
_cell.angle_beta   90.00
_cell.angle_gamma   90.00
#
_symmetry.space_group_name_H-M   'P 1'
#
loop_
_entity.id
_entity.type
_entity.pdbx_description
1 polymer ?
#
loop_
_entity_poly.entity_id
_entity_poly.type
_entity_poly.pdbx_seq_one_letter_code
_entity_poly.pdbx_strand_id
1 'polypeptide(L)' 'LSHKLIKAVTFQRATNTIALVLCLFIAFLTGIASSSYWGVFLKYFNITNFGIADPVFGHDISFYFFTLPF' A
#
# COMPACT_ATOMS: atom_id res chain seq x y z
N LEU A 1 48.14 9.00 2.46
CA LEU A 1 46.86 9.71 2.27
C LEU A 1 45.73 8.84 1.68
N SER A 2 45.99 8.05 0.62
CA SER A 2 44.98 7.24 -0.10
C SER A 2 44.17 6.24 0.77
N HIS A 3 44.83 5.53 1.70
CA HIS A 3 44.21 4.44 2.45
C HIS A 3 43.09 4.88 3.42
N LYS A 4 43.08 6.14 3.87
CA LYS A 4 42.03 6.71 4.73
C LYS A 4 40.78 7.09 3.93
N LEU A 5 40.97 7.62 2.73
CA LEU A 5 39.87 7.99 1.83
C LEU A 5 39.10 6.77 1.35
N ILE A 6 39.79 5.67 1.01
CA ILE A 6 39.16 4.41 0.62
C ILE A 6 38.31 3.84 1.76
N LYS A 7 38.82 3.82 3.00
CA LYS A 7 38.05 3.34 4.16
C LYS A 7 36.80 4.18 4.42
N ALA A 8 36.88 5.50 4.30
CA ALA A 8 35.74 6.39 4.49
C ALA A 8 34.65 6.17 3.42
N VAL A 9 35.05 6.05 2.15
CA VAL A 9 34.12 5.79 1.05
C VAL A 9 33.49 4.40 1.17
N THR A 10 34.26 3.36 1.51
CA THR A 10 33.72 1.99 1.72
C THR A 10 32.77 1.93 2.92
N PHE A 11 33.06 2.65 4.00
CA PHE A 11 32.18 2.77 5.16
C PHE A 11 30.85 3.46 4.82
N GLN A 12 30.90 4.56 4.05
CA GLN A 12 29.69 5.24 3.57
C GLN A 12 28.86 4.36 2.63
N ARG A 13 29.51 3.56 1.77
CA ARG A 13 28.81 2.63 0.88
C ARG A 13 28.15 1.49 1.65
N ALA A 14 28.82 0.94 2.66
CA ALA A 14 28.26 -0.11 3.49
C ALA A 14 27.01 0.35 4.27
N THR A 15 27.07 1.54 4.87
CA THR A 15 25.92 2.13 5.60
C THR A 15 24.73 2.40 4.67
N ASN A 16 24.95 2.96 3.48
CA ASN A 16 23.89 3.14 2.48
C ASN A 16 23.25 1.82 2.05
N THR A 17 24.05 0.77 1.81
CA THR A 17 23.50 -0.54 1.42
C THR A 17 22.65 -1.14 2.54
N ILE A 18 23.11 -1.06 3.79
CA ILE A 18 22.34 -1.55 4.94
C ILE A 18 21.01 -0.79 5.08
N ALA A 19 21.06 0.54 4.97
CA ALA A 19 19.85 1.36 5.00
C ALA A 19 18.87 0.97 3.87
N LEU A 20 19.38 0.75 2.65
CA LEU A 20 18.56 0.34 1.51
C LEU A 20 17.91 -1.03 1.77
N VAL A 21 18.68 -2.01 2.24
CA VAL A 21 18.15 -3.36 2.57
C VAL A 21 17.07 -3.27 3.64
N LEU A 22 17.29 -2.46 4.68
CA LEU A 22 16.31 -2.25 5.74
C LEU A 22 15.02 -1.60 5.20
N CYS A 23 15.14 -0.56 4.37
CA CYS A 23 14.00 0.08 3.73
C CYS A 23 13.20 -0.89 2.86
N LEU A 24 13.88 -1.69 2.04
CA LEU A 24 13.21 -2.70 1.21
C LEU A 24 12.50 -3.76 2.05
N PHE A 25 13.13 -4.20 3.14
CA PHE A 25 12.53 -5.17 4.05
C PHE A 25 11.25 -4.63 4.69
N ILE A 26 11.28 -3.40 5.22
CA ILE A 26 10.12 -2.75 5.81
C ILE A 26 9.03 -2.52 4.76
N ALA A 27 9.40 -2.04 3.56
CA ALA A 27 8.47 -1.83 2.46
C ALA A 27 7.78 -3.14 2.05
N PHE A 28 8.52 -4.25 2.00
CA PHE A 28 7.98 -5.56 1.66
C PHE A 28 6.98 -6.06 2.71
N LEU A 29 7.32 -5.99 3.99
CA LEU A 29 6.40 -6.37 5.07
C LEU A 29 5.13 -5.51 5.07
N THR A 30 5.28 -4.19 4.89
CA THR A 30 4.15 -3.25 4.82
C THR A 30 3.28 -3.53 3.59
N GLY A 31 3.90 -3.86 2.45
CA GLY A 31 3.21 -4.24 1.23
C GLY A 31 2.37 -5.51 1.41
N ILE A 32 2.92 -6.54 2.06
CA ILE A 32 2.17 -7.76 2.39
C ILE A 32 1.00 -7.43 3.33
N ALA A 33 1.25 -6.69 4.40
CA ALA A 33 0.19 -6.32 5.35
C ALA A 33 -0.95 -5.51 4.69
N SER A 34 -0.61 -4.66 3.72
CA SER A 34 -1.57 -3.82 3.00
C SER A 34 -2.27 -4.54 1.83
N SER A 35 -1.72 -5.66 1.35
CA SER A 35 -2.23 -6.37 0.17
C SER A 35 -3.67 -6.87 0.32
N SER A 36 -4.10 -7.19 1.55
CA SER A 36 -5.48 -7.60 1.87
C SER A 36 -6.50 -6.50 1.57
N TYR A 37 -6.10 -5.22 1.67
CA TYR A 37 -6.95 -4.07 1.37
C TYR A 37 -7.09 -3.80 -0.13
N TRP A 38 -6.35 -4.49 -0.99
CA TRP A 38 -6.43 -4.28 -2.44
C TRP A 38 -7.86 -4.47 -2.98
N GLY A 39 -8.62 -5.42 -2.41
CA GLY A 39 -10.03 -5.62 -2.75
C GLY A 39 -10.91 -4.41 -2.45
N VAL A 40 -10.60 -3.64 -1.40
CA VAL A 40 -11.34 -2.41 -1.05
C VAL A 40 -11.06 -1.31 -2.08
N PHE A 41 -9.79 -1.13 -2.47
CA PHE A 41 -9.43 -0.20 -3.55
C PHE A 41 -10.10 -0.59 -4.87
N LEU A 42 -10.10 -1.87 -5.24
CA LEU A 42 -10.78 -2.34 -6.45
C LEU A 42 -12.28 -2.03 -6.41
N LYS A 43 -12.96 -2.28 -5.29
CA LYS A 43 -14.38 -1.94 -5.11
C LYS A 43 -14.62 -0.44 -5.26
N TYR A 44 -13.75 0.40 -4.69
CA TYR A 44 -13.84 1.86 -4.79
C TYR A 44 -13.64 2.37 -6.22
N PHE A 45 -12.73 1.79 -7.00
CA PHE A 45 -12.50 2.22 -8.38
C PHE A 45 -13.51 1.65 -9.38
N ASN A 46 -14.14 0.50 -9.08
CA ASN A 46 -15.04 -0.21 -9.99
C ASN A 46 -16.48 -0.21 -9.48
N ILE A 47 -16.95 0.92 -8.95
CA ILE A 47 -18.34 1.06 -8.50
C ILE A 47 -19.26 0.98 -9.71
N THR A 48 -20.26 0.12 -9.63
CA THR A 48 -21.32 0.00 -10.64
C THR A 48 -22.68 0.16 -9.99
N ASN A 49 -23.60 0.80 -10.71
CA ASN A 49 -24.97 0.99 -10.27
C ASN A 49 -25.81 -0.25 -10.63
N PHE A 50 -26.65 -0.73 -9.72
CA PHE A 50 -27.55 -1.86 -9.98
C PHE A 50 -28.87 -1.41 -10.59
N GLY A 51 -29.26 -0.14 -10.42
CA GLY A 51 -30.52 0.42 -10.92
C GLY A 51 -31.74 -0.06 -10.13
N ILE A 52 -31.54 -0.61 -8.93
CA ILE A 52 -32.59 -1.15 -8.06
C ILE A 52 -32.46 -0.46 -6.71
N ALA A 53 -33.48 0.34 -6.38
CA ALA A 53 -33.59 0.97 -5.08
C ALA A 53 -34.17 0.00 -4.05
N ASP A 54 -33.62 0.03 -2.84
CA ASP A 54 -34.18 -0.73 -1.73
C ASP A 54 -35.56 -0.16 -1.30
N PRO A 55 -36.55 -0.99 -0.93
CA PRO A 55 -37.90 -0.51 -0.64
C PRO A 55 -38.05 0.28 0.66
N VAL A 56 -37.08 0.24 1.58
CA VAL A 56 -37.20 0.78 2.93
C VAL A 56 -36.59 2.18 3.02
N PHE A 57 -35.40 2.36 2.46
CA PHE A 57 -34.60 3.57 2.51
C PHE A 57 -34.43 4.23 1.14
N GLY A 58 -34.69 3.52 0.05
CA GLY A 58 -34.62 4.07 -1.31
C GLY A 58 -33.21 4.28 -1.86
N HIS A 59 -32.19 3.65 -1.26
CA HIS A 59 -30.83 3.66 -1.77
C HIS A 59 -30.64 2.58 -2.84
N ASP A 60 -29.83 2.87 -3.86
CA ASP A 60 -29.43 1.82 -4.79
C ASP A 60 -28.60 0.75 -4.05
N ILE A 61 -28.77 -0.51 -4.43
CA ILE A 61 -28.03 -1.64 -3.83
C ILE A 61 -26.50 -1.42 -3.85
N SER A 62 -25.97 -0.68 -4.84
CA SER A 62 -24.56 -0.30 -4.94
C SER A 62 -24.03 0.43 -3.71
N PHE A 63 -24.89 1.19 -3.01
CA PHE A 63 -24.52 1.85 -1.77
C PHE A 63 -24.01 0.85 -0.72
N TYR A 64 -24.70 -0.28 -0.55
CA TYR A 64 -24.37 -1.28 0.47
C TYR A 64 -23.14 -2.13 0.13
N PHE A 65 -22.82 -2.29 -1.15
CA PHE A 65 -21.68 -3.10 -1.59
C PHE A 65 -20.37 -2.30 -1.70
N PHE A 66 -20.46 -1.04 -2.10
CA PHE A 66 -19.30 -0.22 -2.48
C PHE A 66 -19.07 0.98 -1.57
N THR A 67 -20.11 1.52 -0.95
CA THR A 67 -20.03 2.81 -0.25
C THR A 67 -20.12 2.66 1.26
N LEU A 68 -21.05 1.84 1.76
CA LEU A 68 -21.31 1.69 3.18
C LEU A 68 -20.11 0.98 3.86
N PRO A 69 -19.34 1.69 4.72
CA PRO A 69 -18.31 1.07 5.53
C PRO A 69 -18.95 0.58 6.84
N PHE A 70 -18.61 -0.63 7.27
CA PHE A 70 -18.88 -1.13 8.62
C PHE A 70 -17.58 -1.30 9.40
#